data_AF-A0A662GQI6-F1
#
_entry.id   AF-A0A662GQI6-F1
#
_cell.length_a   1.000
_cell.length_b   1.000
_cell.length_c   1.000
_cell.angle_alpha   90.00
_cell.angle_beta   90.00
_cell.angle_gamma   90.00
#
_symmetry.space_group_name_H-M   'P 1'
#
loop_
_entity.id
_entity.type
_entity.pdbx_description
1 polymer ?
#
loop_
_entity_poly.entity_id
_entity_poly.type
_entity_poly.pdbx_seq_one_letter_code
_entity_poly.pdbx_strand_id
1 'polypeptide(L)'
;MVNIAVAAQISIIHHAKIKERHVYFIPFLPVGDSSIIYYVEFDEPLDCSYLIYNNFDGSISYSDKIRNDAKLLFIPIIEVVKQNILPEKLFKHSKNR
;
A
#
# COMPACT_ATOMS: atom_id res chain seq x y z
N MET A 1 -26.64 -0.77 25.68
CA MET A 1 -26.62 -0.41 24.25
C MET A 1 -25.21 0.01 23.93
N VAL A 2 -24.50 -0.75 23.09
CA VAL A 2 -23.10 -0.46 22.73
C VAL A 2 -23.10 0.00 21.28
N ASN A 3 -22.77 1.27 21.05
CA ASN A 3 -22.47 1.77 19.72
C ASN A 3 -21.00 1.53 19.47
N ILE A 4 -20.66 0.51 18.68
CA ILE A 4 -19.29 0.32 18.20
C ILE A 4 -19.14 1.16 16.93
N ALA A 5 -18.54 2.34 17.05
CA ALA A 5 -17.99 3.04 15.89
C ALA A 5 -16.64 2.40 15.57
N VAL A 6 -16.62 1.36 14.74
CA VAL A 6 -15.37 0.89 14.14
C VAL A 6 -15.01 1.86 13.01
N ALA A 7 -14.38 2.98 13.36
CA ALA A 7 -13.60 3.75 12.41
C ALA A 7 -12.28 3.01 12.13
N ALA A 8 -12.35 1.76 11.67
CA ALA A 8 -11.15 1.11 11.17
C ALA A 8 -10.79 1.85 9.88
N GLN A 9 -9.76 2.69 9.94
CA GLN A 9 -9.01 3.04 8.74
C GLN A 9 -8.63 1.73 8.07
N ILE A 10 -9.32 1.37 6.99
CA ILE A 10 -8.89 0.28 6.13
C ILE A 10 -7.47 0.66 5.72
N SER A 11 -6.49 -0.18 6.07
CA SER A 11 -5.14 0.01 5.57
C SER A 11 -5.20 -0.11 4.05
N ILE A 12 -4.84 0.95 3.34
CA ILE A 12 -4.80 1.00 1.88
C ILE A 12 -3.33 1.13 1.49
N ILE A 13 -2.92 0.36 0.50
CA ILE A 13 -1.64 0.55 -0.18
C ILE A 13 -1.90 1.47 -1.38
N HIS A 14 -1.17 2.57 -1.46
CA HIS A 14 -1.20 3.44 -2.62
C HIS A 14 -0.16 2.97 -3.63
N HIS A 15 -0.52 2.88 -4.90
CA HIS A 15 0.42 2.66 -6.00
C HIS A 15 0.52 3.92 -6.85
N ALA A 16 1.75 4.37 -7.10
CA ALA A 16 2.02 5.44 -8.04
C ALA A 16 3.19 5.07 -8.93
N LYS A 17 3.06 5.31 -10.24
CA LYS A 17 4.19 5.29 -11.15
C LYS A 17 4.95 6.60 -11.03
N ILE A 18 6.19 6.53 -10.56
CA ILE A 18 7.08 7.69 -10.40
C ILE A 18 8.29 7.45 -11.30
N LYS A 19 8.41 8.26 -12.37
CA LYS A 19 9.33 7.99 -13.50
C LYS A 19 9.07 6.60 -14.10
N GLU A 20 10.06 5.71 -14.02
CA GLU A 20 10.03 4.34 -14.54
C GLU A 20 9.79 3.29 -13.45
N ARG A 21 9.58 3.70 -12.20
CA ARG A 21 9.39 2.79 -11.05
C ARG A 21 7.94 2.76 -10.61
N HIS A 22 7.51 1.58 -10.18
CA HIS A 22 6.23 1.34 -9.53
C HIS A 22 6.41 1.44 -8.02
N VAL A 23 5.85 2.48 -7.41
CA VAL A 23 6.06 2.79 -5.99
C VAL A 23 4.79 2.49 -5.21
N TYR A 24 4.90 1.60 -4.23
CA TYR A 24 3.81 1.22 -3.35
C TYR A 24 4.08 1.79 -1.96
N PHE A 25 3.14 2.54 -1.39
CA PHE A 25 3.38 3.25 -0.14
C PHE A 25 2.15 3.34 0.76
N ILE A 26 2.41 3.41 2.07
CA ILE A 26 1.39 3.63 3.10
C ILE A 26 1.76 4.93 3.83
N PRO A 27 0.94 5.98 3.76
CA PRO A 27 1.16 7.19 4.54
C PRO A 27 0.76 6.95 5.99
N PHE A 28 1.69 7.14 6.93
CA PHE A 28 1.34 7.23 8.34
C PHE A 28 1.01 8.69 8.68
N LEU A 29 -0.21 8.93 9.15
CA LEU A 29 -0.67 10.25 9.62
C LEU A 29 0.28 10.80 10.69
N PRO A 30 0.38 12.13 10.84
CA PRO A 30 1.47 12.74 11.58
C PRO A 30 1.62 12.23 13.02
N VAL A 31 2.85 11.85 13.37
CA VAL A 31 3.29 11.64 14.75
C VAL A 31 3.97 12.94 15.18
N GLY A 32 3.22 13.80 15.88
CA GLY A 32 3.67 15.15 16.20
C GLY A 32 3.82 16.02 14.94
N ASP A 33 4.98 16.65 14.77
CA ASP A 33 5.26 17.55 13.63
C ASP A 33 5.80 16.84 12.38
N SER A 34 5.82 15.50 12.38
CA SER A 34 6.43 14.69 11.31
C SER A 34 5.50 13.61 10.82
N SER A 35 5.61 13.26 9.54
CA SER A 35 4.91 12.12 8.92
C SER A 35 5.93 11.11 8.40
N ILE A 36 5.63 9.83 8.55
CA ILE A 36 6.47 8.73 8.06
C ILE A 36 5.75 8.05 6.90
N ILE A 37 6.52 7.74 5.85
CA ILE A 37 6.02 6.99 4.71
C ILE A 37 6.88 5.76 4.54
N TYR A 38 6.25 4.59 4.62
CA TYR A 38 6.88 3.34 4.22
C TYR A 38 6.58 3.10 2.76
N TYR A 39 7.59 2.77 1.97
CA TYR A 39 7.43 2.47 0.56
C TYR A 39 8.37 1.36 0.10
N VAL A 40 7.98 0.73 -1.01
CA VAL A 40 8.80 -0.21 -1.78
C VAL A 40 8.72 0.16 -3.26
N GLU A 41 9.78 -0.15 -3.99
CA GLU A 41 9.89 0.10 -5.43
C GLU A 41 9.95 -1.24 -6.18
N PHE A 42 9.23 -1.30 -7.30
CA PHE A 42 9.31 -2.39 -8.26
C PHE A 42 9.58 -1.86 -9.66
N ASP A 43 10.17 -2.72 -10.48
CA ASP A 43 10.47 -2.45 -11.89
C ASP A 43 9.21 -2.65 -12.75
N GLU A 44 8.36 -3.61 -12.35
CA GLU A 44 7.09 -3.94 -12.98
C GLU A 44 5.94 -3.78 -11.96
N PRO A 45 4.71 -3.46 -12.40
CA PRO A 45 3.58 -3.38 -11.50
C PRO A 45 3.20 -4.76 -10.98
N LEU A 46 2.68 -4.80 -9.76
CA LEU A 46 1.94 -5.95 -9.26
C LEU A 46 0.63 -6.10 -10.05
N ASP A 47 0.43 -7.26 -10.66
CA ASP A 47 -0.83 -7.64 -11.31
C ASP A 47 -1.83 -8.18 -10.28
N CYS A 48 -2.26 -7.30 -9.37
CA CYS A 48 -3.25 -7.63 -8.36
C CYS A 48 -3.96 -6.39 -7.77
N SER A 49 -5.17 -6.60 -7.28
CA SER A 49 -5.98 -5.55 -6.64
C SER A 49 -5.87 -5.55 -5.11
N TYR A 50 -5.44 -6.65 -4.51
CA TYR A 50 -5.33 -6.83 -3.06
C TYR A 50 -4.04 -7.56 -2.67
N LEU A 51 -3.39 -7.05 -1.62
CA LEU A 51 -2.43 -7.80 -0.82
C LEU A 51 -3.19 -8.53 0.29
N ILE A 52 -2.96 -9.82 0.45
CA ILE A 52 -3.59 -10.66 1.46
C ILE A 52 -2.55 -10.99 2.52
N TYR A 53 -2.83 -10.62 3.76
CA TYR A 53 -2.06 -11.04 4.92
C TYR A 53 -2.84 -12.11 5.70
N ASN A 54 -2.22 -13.27 5.91
CA ASN A 54 -2.78 -14.32 6.75
C ASN A 54 -2.40 -14.08 8.21
N ASN A 55 -3.38 -13.71 9.03
CA ASN A 55 -3.17 -13.43 10.46
C ASN A 55 -2.79 -14.68 11.29
N PHE A 56 -2.94 -15.89 10.72
CA PHE A 56 -2.63 -17.14 11.41
C PHE A 56 -1.16 -17.54 11.29
N ASP A 57 -0.57 -17.44 10.10
CA ASP A 57 0.82 -17.88 9.83
C ASP A 57 1.75 -16.75 9.35
N GLY A 58 1.22 -15.54 9.18
CA GLY A 58 1.98 -14.37 8.73
C GLY A 58 2.32 -14.36 7.23
N SER A 59 1.80 -15.30 6.45
CA SER A 59 2.07 -15.35 5.00
C SER A 59 1.42 -14.20 4.24
N ILE A 60 2.08 -13.78 3.16
CA ILE A 60 1.62 -12.73 2.24
C ILE A 60 1.32 -13.37 0.88
N SER A 61 0.17 -13.03 0.31
CA SER A 61 -0.23 -13.42 -1.04
C SER A 61 -0.98 -12.30 -1.75
N TYR A 62 -1.36 -12.50 -3.01
CA TYR A 62 -1.99 -11.49 -3.86
C TYR A 62 -3.25 -12.05 -4.53
N SER A 63 -4.25 -11.21 -4.77
CA SER A 63 -5.50 -11.60 -5.43
C SER A 63 -6.26 -10.41 -5.99
N ASP A 64 -7.08 -10.63 -7.01
CA ASP A 64 -8.09 -9.67 -7.49
C ASP A 64 -9.47 -9.87 -6.87
N LYS A 65 -9.61 -10.91 -6.04
CA LYS A 65 -10.88 -11.31 -5.45
C LYS A 65 -10.79 -11.30 -3.94
N ILE A 66 -11.78 -10.69 -3.31
CA ILE A 66 -12.04 -10.81 -1.88
C ILE A 66 -12.75 -12.15 -1.62
N ARG A 67 -12.39 -12.81 -0.52
CA ARG A 67 -13.12 -13.95 0.02
C ARG A 67 -13.46 -13.67 1.48
N ASN A 68 -14.58 -14.22 1.95
CA ASN A 68 -14.95 -14.06 3.35
C ASN A 68 -14.22 -15.12 4.19
N ASP A 69 -13.07 -14.75 4.73
CA ASP A 69 -12.28 -15.57 5.66
C ASP A 69 -11.71 -14.67 6.76
N ALA A 70 -12.10 -14.92 8.02
CA ALA A 70 -11.69 -14.12 9.16
C ALA A 70 -10.18 -14.22 9.47
N LYS A 71 -9.48 -15.22 8.94
CA LYS A 71 -8.01 -15.34 9.06
C LYS A 71 -7.28 -14.42 8.10
N LEU A 72 -7.94 -13.98 7.03
CA LEU A 72 -7.32 -13.22 5.94
C LEU A 72 -7.67 -11.74 6.06
N LEU A 73 -6.64 -10.90 6.07
CA LEU A 73 -6.78 -9.46 5.91
C LEU A 73 -6.53 -9.09 4.44
N PHE A 74 -7.55 -8.54 3.79
CA PHE A 74 -7.44 -8.05 2.41
C PHE A 74 -7.15 -6.55 2.43
N ILE A 75 -5.94 -6.18 2.00
CA ILE A 75 -5.45 -4.81 1.94
C ILE A 75 -5.54 -4.35 0.48
N PRO A 76 -6.45 -3.41 0.14
CA PRO A 76 -6.59 -2.94 -1.23
C PRO A 76 -5.36 -2.16 -1.68
N ILE A 77 -5.01 -2.34 -2.96
CA ILE A 77 -4.01 -1.55 -3.68
C ILE A 77 -4.78 -0.56 -4.55
N ILE A 78 -4.54 0.73 -4.36
CA ILE A 78 -5.25 1.81 -5.05
C ILE A 78 -4.28 2.62 -5.90
N GLU A 79 -4.58 2.72 -7.19
CA GLU A 79 -3.87 3.57 -8.13
C GLU A 79 -4.04 5.06 -7.80
N VAL A 80 -2.92 5.76 -7.68
CA VAL A 80 -2.88 7.20 -7.40
C VAL A 80 -2.51 7.94 -8.68
N VAL A 81 -3.50 8.64 -9.23
CA VAL A 81 -3.35 9.44 -10.44
C VAL A 81 -2.38 10.63 -10.23
N LYS A 82 -2.42 11.24 -9.04
CA LYS A 82 -1.58 12.40 -8.70
C LYS A 82 -1.32 12.48 -7.20
N GLN A 83 -0.07 12.78 -6.84
CA GLN A 83 0.37 12.97 -5.45
C GLN A 83 1.49 14.02 -5.38
N ASN A 84 1.70 14.62 -4.21
CA ASN A 84 2.77 15.60 -3.94
C ASN A 84 3.64 15.24 -2.73
N ILE A 85 3.52 14.02 -2.21
CA ILE A 85 4.12 13.54 -0.97
C ILE A 85 5.49 12.87 -1.24
N LEU A 86 5.62 12.19 -2.37
CA LEU A 86 6.82 11.51 -2.84
C LEU A 86 7.36 12.21 -4.09
N PRO A 87 8.21 13.26 -3.94
CA PRO A 87 8.75 13.98 -5.08
C PRO A 87 9.74 13.13 -5.87
N GLU A 88 9.71 13.24 -7.20
CA GLU A 88 10.52 12.47 -8.14
C GLU A 88 12.03 12.46 -7.86
N LYS A 89 12.55 13.54 -7.24
CA LYS A 89 13.98 13.67 -6.88
C LYS A 89 14.45 12.66 -5.83
N LEU A 90 13.54 12.03 -5.08
CA LEU A 90 13.88 10.96 -4.13
C LEU A 90 14.27 9.67 -4.85
N PHE A 91 13.77 9.46 -6.06
CA PHE A 91 13.94 8.22 -6.80
C PHE A 91 15.10 8.34 -7.78
N LYS A 92 16.08 7.44 -7.62
CA LYS A 92 17.23 7.35 -8.52
C LYS A 92 16.77 6.89 -9.90
N HIS A 93 17.45 7.34 -10.96
CA HIS A 93 17.25 6.74 -12.27
C HIS A 93 17.70 5.27 -12.24
N SER A 94 16.91 4.40 -12.85
CA SER A 94 17.38 3.07 -13.21
C SER A 94 18.60 3.26 -14.11
N LYS A 95 19.79 2.87 -13.63
CA LYS A 95 20.91 2.66 -14.54
C LYS A 95 20.62 1.33 -15.21
N ASN A 96 20.11 1.38 -16.44
CA ASN A 96 20.15 0.23 -17.34
C ASN A 96 21.60 -0.29 -17.35
N ARG A 97 21.80 -1.50 -16.85
CA ARG A 97 23.04 -2.27 -16.97
C ARG A 97 22.76 -3.46 -17.88
#